data_AF-A0A7G1KHK5-F1
#
_entry.id   AF-A0A7G1KHK5-F1
#
_cell.length_a   1.000
_cell.length_b   1.000
_cell.length_c   1.000
_cell.angle_alpha   90.00
_cell.angle_beta   90.00
_cell.angle_gamma   90.00
#
_symmetry.space_group_name_H-M   'P 1'
#
loop_
_entity.id
_entity.type
_entity.pdbx_description
1 polymer ?
#
loop_
_entity_poly.entity_id
_entity_poly.type
_entity_poly.pdbx_seq_one_letter_code
_entity_poly.pdbx_strand_id
1 'polypeptide(L)'
;MSPWESIHSILAVVGAGLFAVVAVGCVWPVVRPRHDAPAHRPGRAHGPLRTYEWPMDWTCDLPNRPLSLRDAHRAMQLHREHDCARKRAAFAMLVAHGHIVPDSTRLHSLRGSQR
;
A
#
# COMPACT_ATOMS: atom_id res chain seq x y z
N MET A 1 7.14 51.94 -4.89
CA MET A 1 6.52 50.73 -4.31
C MET A 1 7.02 50.63 -2.89
N SER A 2 6.11 50.69 -1.92
CA SER A 2 6.51 50.75 -0.52
C SER A 2 7.05 49.39 -0.06
N PRO A 3 8.08 49.34 0.80
CA PRO A 3 8.57 48.08 1.39
C PRO A 3 7.46 47.28 2.08
N TRP A 4 6.45 48.01 2.58
CA TRP A 4 5.28 47.50 3.27
C TRP A 4 4.36 46.66 2.37
N GLU A 5 4.15 47.08 1.12
CA GLU A 5 3.37 46.29 0.13
C GLU A 5 4.09 44.99 -0.24
N SER A 6 5.43 45.03 -0.30
CA SER A 6 6.24 43.86 -0.63
C SER A 6 6.14 42.78 0.46
N ILE A 7 6.14 43.20 1.74
CA ILE A 7 6.02 42.28 2.88
C ILE A 7 4.65 41.57 2.87
N HIS A 8 3.56 42.28 2.59
CA HIS A 8 2.23 41.68 2.53
C HIS A 8 2.10 40.66 1.40
N SER A 9 2.66 40.95 0.22
CA SER A 9 2.61 40.03 -0.91
C SER A 9 3.38 38.74 -0.62
N ILE A 10 4.55 38.85 0.01
CA ILE A 10 5.36 37.67 0.38
C ILE A 10 4.63 36.82 1.42
N LEU A 11 4.08 37.45 2.46
CA LEU A 11 3.33 36.75 3.51
C LEU A 11 2.08 36.06 2.96
N ALA A 12 1.36 36.70 2.04
CA ALA A 12 0.17 36.13 1.43
C ALA A 12 0.50 34.88 0.58
N VAL A 13 1.56 34.94 -0.23
CA VAL A 13 1.99 33.81 -1.09
C VAL A 13 2.48 32.65 -0.24
N VAL A 14 3.32 32.91 0.77
CA VAL A 14 3.85 31.87 1.67
C VAL A 14 2.71 31.23 2.47
N GLY A 15 1.80 32.04 3.01
CA GLY A 15 0.64 31.55 3.75
C GLY A 15 -0.29 30.69 2.89
N ALA A 16 -0.62 31.14 1.68
CA ALA A 16 -1.46 30.39 0.75
C ALA A 16 -0.80 29.06 0.33
N GLY A 17 0.51 29.07 0.07
CA GLY A 17 1.26 27.85 -0.27
C GLY A 17 1.29 26.84 0.87
N LEU A 18 1.57 27.29 2.10
CA LEU A 18 1.55 26.41 3.27
C LEU A 18 0.15 25.82 3.51
N PHE A 19 -0.90 26.64 3.42
CA PHE A 19 -2.27 26.18 3.57
C PHE A 19 -2.66 25.15 2.51
N ALA A 20 -2.26 25.37 1.25
CA ALA A 20 -2.51 24.41 0.17
C ALA A 20 -1.81 23.07 0.44
N VAL A 21 -0.55 23.07 0.89
CA VAL A 21 0.17 21.84 1.24
C VAL A 21 -0.50 21.11 2.42
N VAL A 22 -0.92 21.84 3.44
CA VAL A 22 -1.62 21.26 4.61
C VAL A 22 -2.98 20.68 4.20
N ALA A 23 -3.78 21.42 3.43
CA ALA A 23 -5.07 20.96 2.95
C ALA A 23 -4.94 19.72 2.05
N VAL A 24 -3.95 19.70 1.15
CA VAL A 24 -3.63 18.52 0.33
C VAL A 24 -3.17 17.36 1.20
N GLY A 25 -2.33 17.59 2.22
CA GLY A 25 -1.92 16.56 3.16
C GLY A 25 -3.06 16.01 4.02
N CYS A 26 -4.04 16.85 4.39
CA CYS A 26 -5.23 16.45 5.13
C CYS A 26 -6.23 15.68 4.27
N VAL A 27 -6.37 16.05 2.98
CA VAL A 27 -7.26 15.35 2.04
C VAL A 27 -6.62 14.11 1.45
N TRP A 28 -5.28 14.01 1.48
CA TRP A 28 -4.58 12.84 0.97
C TRP A 28 -4.92 11.64 1.84
N PRO A 29 -5.53 10.59 1.27
CA PRO A 29 -5.81 9.39 2.01
C PRO A 29 -4.48 8.68 2.28
N VAL A 30 -3.84 9.01 3.40
CA VAL A 30 -2.86 8.13 4.02
C VAL A 30 -3.62 6.84 4.26
N VAL A 31 -3.41 5.84 3.42
CA VAL A 31 -3.85 4.47 3.68
C VAL A 31 -3.05 3.99 4.88
N ARG A 32 -3.49 4.41 6.07
CA ARG A 32 -2.84 4.09 7.34
C ARG A 32 -2.75 2.57 7.38
N PRO A 33 -1.54 1.98 7.40
CA PRO A 33 -1.42 0.58 7.78
C PRO A 33 -2.14 0.47 9.11
N ARG A 34 -3.12 -0.42 9.17
CA ARG A 34 -3.82 -0.76 10.40
C ARG A 34 -2.79 -1.38 11.34
N HIS A 35 -2.06 -0.54 12.07
CA HIS A 35 -1.31 -0.94 13.25
C HIS A 35 -2.32 -1.09 14.38
N ASP A 36 -3.14 -2.14 14.31
CA ASP A 36 -3.64 -2.76 15.53
C ASP A 36 -2.40 -3.37 16.18
N ALA A 37 -1.71 -2.59 17.00
CA ALA A 37 -0.57 -3.07 17.78
C ALA A 37 -1.07 -4.20 18.68
N PRO A 38 -0.61 -5.45 18.50
CA PRO A 38 -0.87 -6.47 19.49
C PRO A 38 -0.11 -6.05 20.75
N ALA A 39 -0.82 -6.05 21.88
CA ALA A 39 -0.24 -5.89 23.20
C ALA A 39 1.06 -6.71 23.31
N HIS A 40 2.08 -6.08 23.88
CA HIS A 40 3.38 -6.64 24.22
C HIS A 40 3.34 -8.15 24.50
N ARG A 41 3.92 -8.93 23.59
CA ARG A 41 4.36 -10.30 23.88
C ARG A 41 5.87 -10.32 23.70
N PRO A 42 6.67 -10.31 24.78
CA PRO A 42 8.11 -10.48 24.65
C PRO A 42 8.35 -11.95 24.32
N GLY A 43 9.13 -12.20 23.27
CA GLY A 43 9.60 -13.55 22.96
C GLY A 43 9.05 -14.12 21.67
N ARG A 44 9.61 -13.67 20.54
CA ARG A 44 10.05 -14.60 19.50
C ARG A 44 11.33 -14.03 18.91
N ALA A 45 12.38 -14.86 18.98
CA ALA A 45 13.70 -14.57 18.44
C ALA A 45 13.56 -13.93 17.06
N HIS A 46 14.35 -12.87 16.82
CA HIS A 46 14.55 -12.30 15.50
C HIS A 46 14.88 -13.45 14.55
N GLY A 47 13.92 -13.83 13.72
CA GLY A 47 14.16 -14.73 12.61
C GLY A 47 15.29 -14.14 11.76
N PRO A 48 16.10 -15.00 11.10
CA PRO A 48 17.23 -14.54 10.32
C PRO A 48 16.78 -13.44 9.38
N LEU A 49 17.48 -12.30 9.43
CA LEU A 49 17.31 -11.20 8.48
C LEU A 49 17.52 -11.79 7.09
N ARG A 50 16.42 -12.18 6.44
CA ARG A 50 16.49 -12.80 5.12
C ARG A 50 16.98 -11.73 4.17
N THR A 51 18.22 -11.91 3.74
CA THR A 51 18.82 -11.20 2.62
C THR A 51 17.83 -11.24 1.47
N TYR A 52 17.48 -10.08 0.95
CA TYR A 52 16.67 -9.96 -0.25
C TYR A 52 17.38 -10.70 -1.38
N GLU A 53 16.78 -11.77 -1.90
CA GLU A 53 17.29 -12.45 -3.10
C GLU A 53 16.79 -11.70 -4.33
N TRP A 54 17.42 -10.55 -4.54
CA TRP A 54 17.26 -9.73 -5.74
C TRP A 54 17.78 -10.54 -6.93
N PRO A 55 17.05 -10.71 -8.06
CA PRO A 55 15.92 -9.91 -8.56
C PRO A 55 14.56 -10.62 -8.54
N MET A 56 14.45 -11.85 -8.04
CA MET A 56 13.26 -12.67 -8.31
C MET A 56 11.98 -12.13 -7.63
N ASP A 57 12.11 -11.44 -6.50
CA ASP A 57 10.99 -10.98 -5.67
C ASP A 57 10.26 -9.74 -6.21
N TRP A 58 10.87 -8.92 -7.07
CA TRP A 58 10.25 -7.69 -7.60
C TRP A 58 9.56 -7.86 -8.96
N THR A 59 9.80 -8.99 -9.64
CA THR A 59 9.28 -9.22 -10.99
C THR A 59 7.75 -9.38 -10.99
N CYS A 60 7.09 -8.73 -11.96
CA CYS A 60 5.65 -8.89 -12.16
C CYS A 60 5.27 -10.20 -12.87
N ASP A 61 6.28 -10.96 -13.33
CA ASP A 61 6.12 -12.19 -14.09
C ASP A 61 5.41 -13.27 -13.29
N LEU A 62 4.63 -14.07 -14.02
CA LEU A 62 3.95 -15.22 -13.45
C LEU A 62 5.01 -16.20 -12.93
N PRO A 63 4.95 -16.58 -11.65
CA PRO A 63 5.92 -17.51 -11.10
C PRO A 63 5.70 -18.89 -11.73
N ASN A 64 6.78 -19.48 -12.26
CA ASN A 64 6.76 -20.81 -12.85
C ASN A 64 6.47 -21.92 -11.83
N ARG A 65 6.57 -21.64 -10.53
CA ARG A 65 6.25 -22.54 -9.44
C ARG A 65 5.23 -21.90 -8.50
N PRO A 66 4.35 -22.68 -7.85
CA PRO A 66 3.45 -22.16 -6.84
C PRO A 66 4.26 -21.49 -5.71
N LEU A 67 3.85 -20.29 -5.32
CA LEU A 67 4.51 -19.55 -4.25
C LEU A 67 4.33 -20.27 -2.91
N SER A 68 5.35 -20.24 -2.07
CA SER A 68 5.16 -20.62 -0.66
C SER A 68 4.23 -19.62 0.03
N LEU A 69 3.56 -20.02 1.10
CA LEU A 69 2.64 -19.16 1.85
C LEU A 69 3.27 -17.80 2.22
N ARG A 70 4.52 -17.84 2.69
CA ARG A 70 5.26 -16.64 3.09
C ARG A 70 5.59 -15.75 1.89
N ASP A 71 5.97 -16.34 0.77
CA ASP A 71 6.30 -15.59 -0.45
C ASP A 71 5.04 -15.02 -1.09
N ALA A 72 3.89 -15.70 -0.94
CA ALA A 72 2.59 -15.17 -1.34
C ALA A 72 2.20 -13.94 -0.52
N HIS A 73 2.36 -13.96 0.81
CA HIS A 73 2.17 -12.77 1.65
C HIS A 73 3.13 -11.64 1.25
N ARG A 74 4.39 -11.95 0.95
CA ARG A 74 5.38 -10.97 0.49
C ARG A 74 5.01 -10.34 -0.85
N ALA A 75 4.60 -11.15 -1.82
CA ALA A 75 4.16 -10.65 -3.13
C ALA A 75 2.94 -9.72 -3.00
N MET A 76 2.00 -10.02 -2.10
CA MET A 76 0.88 -9.10 -1.82
C MET A 76 1.32 -7.76 -1.21
N GLN A 77 2.42 -7.74 -0.45
CA GLN A 77 3.00 -6.51 0.13
C GLN A 77 3.78 -5.70 -0.90
N LEU A 78 4.63 -6.36 -1.70
CA LEU A 78 5.47 -5.70 -2.71
C LEU A 78 4.67 -5.18 -3.91
N HIS A 79 3.62 -5.89 -4.30
CA HIS A 79 2.76 -5.53 -5.44
C HIS A 79 1.42 -4.93 -4.96
N ARG A 80 1.44 -4.14 -3.89
CA ARG A 80 0.21 -3.56 -3.31
C ARG A 80 -0.46 -2.59 -4.28
N GLU A 81 0.32 -1.74 -4.92
CA GLU A 81 -0.13 -0.60 -5.73
C GLU A 81 -0.61 -0.99 -7.13
N HIS A 82 -0.11 -2.10 -7.69
CA HIS A 82 -0.44 -2.54 -9.05
C HIS A 82 -1.01 -3.96 -9.06
N ASP A 83 -1.83 -4.30 -10.07
CA ASP A 83 -2.37 -5.65 -10.24
C ASP A 83 -1.58 -6.42 -11.30
N CYS A 84 -0.64 -7.27 -10.87
CA CYS A 84 0.21 -8.07 -11.75
C CYS A 84 -0.12 -9.57 -11.69
N ALA A 85 0.39 -10.33 -12.66
CA ALA A 85 0.22 -11.79 -12.70
C ALA A 85 0.73 -12.47 -11.42
N ARG A 86 1.87 -12.02 -10.90
CA ARG A 86 2.42 -12.51 -9.63
C ARG A 86 1.51 -12.26 -8.43
N LYS A 87 0.90 -11.07 -8.31
CA LYS A 87 -0.06 -10.75 -7.25
C LYS A 87 -1.28 -11.65 -7.30
N ARG A 88 -1.82 -11.88 -8.50
CA ARG A 88 -2.97 -12.79 -8.69
C ARG A 88 -2.62 -14.23 -8.31
N ALA A 89 -1.43 -14.71 -8.67
CA ALA A 89 -0.95 -16.03 -8.25
C ALA A 89 -0.78 -16.12 -6.72
N ALA A 90 -0.23 -15.08 -6.08
CA ALA A 90 -0.09 -15.00 -4.64
C ALA A 90 -1.46 -14.98 -3.92
N PHE A 91 -2.41 -14.20 -4.44
CA PHE A 91 -3.77 -14.16 -3.93
C PHE A 91 -4.44 -15.54 -4.03
N ALA A 92 -4.36 -16.19 -5.19
CA ALA A 92 -4.92 -17.53 -5.40
C ALA A 92 -4.33 -18.56 -4.41
N MET A 93 -3.01 -18.51 -4.16
CA MET A 93 -2.36 -19.35 -3.16
C MET A 93 -2.91 -19.10 -1.75
N LEU A 94 -3.04 -17.83 -1.35
CA LEU A 94 -3.55 -17.50 -0.01
C LEU A 94 -5.02 -17.90 0.18
N VAL A 95 -5.83 -17.82 -0.88
CA VAL A 95 -7.21 -18.32 -0.90
C VAL A 95 -7.24 -19.84 -0.80
N ALA A 96 -6.40 -20.54 -1.58
CA ALA A 96 -6.31 -21.99 -1.56
C ALA A 96 -5.90 -22.53 -0.16
N HIS A 97 -5.05 -21.80 0.56
CA HIS A 97 -4.66 -22.12 1.93
C HIS A 97 -5.63 -21.59 3.00
N GLY A 98 -6.73 -20.92 2.62
CA GLY A 98 -7.75 -20.43 3.55
C GLY A 98 -7.33 -19.21 4.38
N HIS A 99 -6.24 -18.52 4.03
CA HIS A 99 -5.78 -17.33 4.75
C HIS A 99 -6.48 -16.04 4.31
N ILE A 100 -7.06 -16.03 3.11
CA ILE A 100 -7.83 -14.90 2.59
C ILE A 100 -9.13 -15.43 2.02
N VAL A 101 -10.24 -14.80 2.43
CA VAL A 101 -11.55 -15.03 1.81
C VAL A 101 -11.73 -13.93 0.76
N PRO A 102 -11.93 -14.28 -0.52
CA PRO A 102 -12.26 -13.30 -1.55
C PRO A 102 -13.54 -12.57 -1.14
N ASP A 103 -13.49 -11.24 -1.11
CA ASP A 103 -14.68 -10.43 -0.88
C ASP A 103 -15.57 -10.49 -2.13
N SER A 104 -16.52 -11.42 -2.11
CA SER A 104 -17.49 -11.64 -3.19
C SER A 104 -18.44 -10.45 -3.39
N THR A 105 -18.59 -9.57 -2.39
CA THR A 105 -19.45 -8.38 -2.50
C THR A 105 -18.88 -7.34 -3.47
N ARG A 106 -17.54 -7.28 -3.61
CA ARG A 106 -16.84 -6.37 -4.53
C ARG A 106 -17.01 -6.74 -6.00
N LEU A 107 -17.25 -8.02 -6.31
CA LEU A 107 -17.52 -8.50 -7.67
C LEU A 107 -18.93 -8.13 -8.14
N HIS A 108 -19.89 -7.95 -7.23
CA HIS A 108 -21.26 -7.60 -7.59
C HIS A 108 -21.43 -6.14 -8.02
N SER A 109 -20.64 -5.20 -7.47
CA SER A 109 -20.76 -3.78 -7.85
C SER A 109 -20.32 -3.49 -9.29
N LEU A 110 -19.32 -4.22 -9.80
CA LEU A 110 -18.86 -4.07 -11.19
C LEU A 110 -19.81 -4.67 -12.23
N ARG A 111 -20.68 -5.61 -11.83
CA ARG A 111 -21.68 -6.23 -12.73
C ARG A 111 -23.01 -5.47 -12.77
N GLY A 112 -23.28 -4.62 -11.78
CA GLY A 112 -24.52 -3.82 -11.69
C GLY A 112 -24.54 -2.56 -12.57
N SER A 113 -23.39 -2.11 -13.09
CA SER A 113 -23.28 -0.86 -13.88
C SER A 113 -23.41 -1.06 -15.41
N GLN A 114 -23.72 -2.27 -15.89
CA GLN A 114 -23.95 -2.57 -17.31
C GLN A 114 -25.40 -2.97 -17.63
N ARG A 115 -26.37 -2.43 -16.89
CA ARG A 115 -27.80 -2.51 -17.26
C ARG A 115 -28.41 -1.14 -17.34
#